data_AF-A0A7C3Q267-F1
#
_entry.id   AF-A0A7C3Q267-F1
#
_cell.length_a   1.000
_cell.length_b   1.000
_cell.length_c   1.000
_cell.angle_alpha   90.00
_cell.angle_beta   90.00
_cell.angle_gamma   90.00
#
_symmetry.space_group_name_H-M   'P 1'
#
loop_
_entity.id
_entity.type
_entity.pdbx_description
1 polymer ?
#
loop_
_entity_poly.entity_id
_entity_poly.type
_entity_poly.pdbx_seq_one_letter_code
_entity_poly.pdbx_strand_id
1 'polypeptide(L)'
;MVIDTCKKLNRIEDYKYHISVVEELAVKLGKRFRANEEILRISALLHDIGRIKFGPENHEESGAKEAEKILKELKVEKAIIEKVKECIF
;
A
#
# COMPACT_ATOMS: atom_id res chain seq x y z
N MET A 1 -1.86 -1.84 10.77
CA MET A 1 -1.24 -1.07 9.67
C MET A 1 -0.11 -1.88 9.02
N VAL A 2 0.38 -1.54 7.81
CA VAL A 2 1.43 -2.33 7.10
C VAL A 2 2.69 -2.55 7.94
N ILE A 3 3.09 -1.56 8.74
CA ILE A 3 4.17 -1.67 9.71
C ILE A 3 3.94 -2.81 10.72
N ASP A 4 2.71 -3.02 11.18
CA ASP A 4 2.38 -4.10 12.12
C ASP A 4 2.44 -5.46 11.44
N THR A 5 2.02 -5.55 10.17
CA THR A 5 2.18 -6.76 9.37
C THR A 5 3.65 -7.09 9.20
N CYS A 6 4.48 -6.10 8.85
CA CYS A 6 5.92 -6.27 8.73
C CYS A 6 6.57 -6.70 10.05
N LYS A 7 6.17 -6.11 11.19
CA LYS A 7 6.66 -6.53 12.52
C LYS A 7 6.28 -7.98 12.83
N LYS A 8 5.01 -8.36 12.63
CA LYS A 8 4.50 -9.71 12.92
C LYS A 8 5.20 -10.80 12.09
N LEU A 9 5.63 -10.47 10.88
CA LEU A 9 6.27 -11.41 9.96
C LEU A 9 7.81 -11.36 9.99
N ASN A 10 8.42 -10.61 10.93
CA ASN A 10 9.87 -10.35 10.97
C ASN A 10 10.42 -9.72 9.67
N ARG A 11 9.63 -8.86 9.03
CA ARG A 11 9.91 -8.14 7.78
C ARG A 11 9.98 -6.63 7.95
N ILE A 12 10.38 -6.15 9.13
CA ILE A 12 10.41 -4.71 9.46
C ILE A 12 11.33 -3.90 8.53
N GLU A 13 12.34 -4.55 7.95
CA GLU A 13 13.27 -3.93 6.99
C GLU A 13 12.58 -3.56 5.68
N ASP A 14 11.61 -4.35 5.20
CA ASP A 14 10.80 -3.99 4.02
C ASP A 14 10.04 -2.68 4.26
N TYR A 15 9.53 -2.46 5.48
CA TYR A 15 8.90 -1.19 5.82
C TYR A 15 9.92 -0.05 5.92
N LYS A 16 11.00 -0.27 6.69
CA LYS A 16 11.97 0.78 7.06
C LYS A 16 12.78 1.30 5.87
N TYR A 17 13.20 0.41 4.97
CA TYR A 17 14.13 0.77 3.90
C TYR A 17 13.46 0.89 2.53
N HIS A 18 12.25 0.35 2.36
CA HIS A 18 11.54 0.39 1.08
C HIS A 18 10.19 1.11 1.19
N ILE A 19 9.19 0.54 1.88
CA ILE A 19 7.82 1.08 1.84
C ILE A 19 7.72 2.52 2.36
N SER A 20 8.37 2.83 3.49
CA SER A 20 8.35 4.19 4.04
C SER A 20 9.07 5.21 3.14
N VAL A 21 10.16 4.80 2.47
CA VAL A 21 10.88 5.63 1.51
C VAL A 21 10.02 5.88 0.27
N VAL A 22 9.37 4.85 -0.26
CA VAL A 22 8.44 4.95 -1.40
C VAL A 22 7.26 5.84 -1.07
N GLU A 23 6.66 5.71 0.12
CA GLU A 23 5.58 6.59 0.58
C GLU A 23 6.02 8.06 0.58
N GLU A 24 7.17 8.37 1.18
CA GLU A 24 7.67 9.74 1.27
C GLU A 24 7.90 10.34 -0.14
N LEU A 25 8.51 9.57 -1.04
CA LEU A 25 8.76 9.99 -2.41
C LEU A 25 7.46 10.16 -3.20
N ALA A 26 6.52 9.23 -3.07
CA ALA A 26 5.22 9.29 -3.74
C ALA A 26 4.44 10.55 -3.33
N VAL A 27 4.42 10.88 -2.03
CA VAL A 27 3.77 12.10 -1.53
C VAL A 27 4.47 13.36 -2.05
N LYS A 28 5.81 13.41 -2.05
CA LYS A 28 6.57 14.55 -2.61
C LYS A 28 6.26 14.78 -4.09
N LEU A 29 6.26 13.71 -4.89
CA LEU A 29 5.92 13.78 -6.31
C LEU A 29 4.45 14.15 -6.51
N GLY A 30 3.54 13.57 -5.73
CA GLY A 30 2.11 13.87 -5.76
C GLY A 30 1.82 15.36 -5.58
N LYS A 31 2.50 16.01 -4.62
CA LYS A 31 2.39 17.47 -4.40
C LYS A 31 2.83 18.27 -5.62
N ARG A 32 3.92 17.86 -6.27
CA ARG A 32 4.42 18.52 -7.50
C ARG A 32 3.42 18.40 -8.66
N PHE A 33 2.75 17.27 -8.79
CA PHE A 33 1.81 16.99 -9.87
C PHE A 33 0.33 17.22 -9.50
N ARG A 34 0.05 17.76 -8.31
CA ARG A 34 -1.31 17.97 -7.77
C ARG A 34 -2.17 16.70 -7.79
N ALA A 35 -1.55 15.56 -7.55
CA ALA A 35 -2.25 14.29 -7.38
C ALA A 35 -2.94 14.21 -6.02
N ASN A 36 -3.91 13.31 -5.88
CA ASN A 36 -4.59 13.08 -4.62
C ASN A 36 -3.63 12.42 -3.61
N GLU A 37 -3.27 13.15 -2.55
CA GLU A 37 -2.30 12.72 -1.53
C GLU A 37 -2.78 11.51 -0.71
N GLU A 38 -4.09 11.40 -0.45
CA GLU A 38 -4.67 10.28 0.29
C GLU A 38 -4.52 8.98 -0.50
N ILE A 39 -4.94 8.98 -1.77
CA ILE A 39 -4.81 7.81 -2.65
C ILE A 39 -3.34 7.41 -2.78
N LEU A 40 -2.45 8.38 -3.03
CA LEU A 40 -1.01 8.10 -3.16
C LEU A 40 -0.41 7.48 -1.90
N ARG A 41 -0.69 8.05 -0.73
CA ARG A 41 -0.15 7.57 0.53
C ARG A 41 -0.64 6.14 0.83
N ILE A 42 -1.94 5.88 0.65
CA ILE A 42 -2.51 4.55 0.88
C ILE A 42 -1.91 3.53 -0.11
N SER A 43 -1.89 3.84 -1.41
CA SER A 43 -1.33 2.96 -2.43
C SER A 43 0.14 2.64 -2.16
N ALA A 44 0.96 3.66 -1.86
CA ALA A 44 2.39 3.46 -1.58
C ALA A 44 2.62 2.60 -0.32
N LEU A 45 1.83 2.79 0.73
CA LEU A 45 1.92 1.99 1.95
C LEU A 45 1.53 0.52 1.74
N LEU A 46 0.62 0.23 0.80
CA LEU A 46 0.06 -1.11 0.60
C LEU A 46 0.57 -1.82 -0.65
N HIS A 47 1.34 -1.17 -1.54
CA HIS A 47 1.72 -1.74 -2.85
C HIS A 47 2.38 -3.12 -2.74
N ASP A 48 3.21 -3.34 -1.73
CA ASP A 48 3.93 -4.61 -1.51
C ASP A 48 3.25 -5.55 -0.51
N ILE A 49 2.01 -5.28 -0.08
CA ILE A 49 1.35 -6.09 0.95
C ILE A 49 1.13 -7.54 0.49
N GLY A 50 0.88 -7.76 -0.80
CA GLY A 50 0.78 -9.08 -1.41
C GLY A 50 2.09 -9.84 -1.28
N ARG A 51 3.20 -9.20 -1.66
CA ARG A 51 4.56 -9.74 -1.54
C ARG A 51 4.93 -10.05 -0.10
N ILE A 52 4.48 -9.21 0.84
CA ILE A 52 4.72 -9.38 2.27
C ILE A 52 4.03 -10.62 2.83
N LYS A 53 2.75 -10.82 2.49
CA LYS A 53 1.91 -11.85 3.10
C LYS A 53 1.91 -13.18 2.35
N PHE A 54 2.04 -13.17 1.03
CA PHE A 54 1.77 -14.34 0.18
C PHE A 54 2.94 -14.73 -0.72
N GLY A 55 4.00 -13.92 -0.76
CA GLY A 55 5.16 -14.16 -1.62
C GLY A 55 5.10 -13.39 -2.95
N PRO A 56 6.14 -13.51 -3.79
CA PRO A 56 6.33 -12.63 -4.95
C PRO A 56 5.45 -12.95 -6.15
N GLU A 57 4.87 -14.15 -6.21
CA GLU A 57 4.06 -14.61 -7.33
C GLU A 57 2.70 -13.90 -7.34
N ASN A 58 2.37 -13.22 -8.45
CA ASN A 58 1.14 -12.41 -8.62
C ASN A 58 0.89 -11.48 -7.41
N HIS A 59 1.95 -10.85 -6.90
CA HIS A 59 1.89 -10.04 -5.69
C HIS A 59 1.09 -8.75 -5.88
N GLU A 60 0.98 -8.28 -7.13
CA GLU A 60 0.10 -7.20 -7.57
C GLU A 60 -1.38 -7.56 -7.40
N GLU A 61 -1.80 -8.76 -7.86
CA GLU A 61 -3.19 -9.23 -7.74
C GLU A 61 -3.54 -9.54 -6.27
N SER A 62 -2.67 -10.29 -5.59
CA SER A 62 -2.87 -10.62 -4.17
C SER A 62 -2.76 -9.38 -3.28
N GLY A 63 -1.92 -8.41 -3.67
CA GLY A 63 -1.77 -7.11 -3.02
C GLY A 63 -3.02 -6.26 -3.14
N ALA A 64 -3.59 -6.13 -4.35
CA ALA A 64 -4.85 -5.40 -4.56
C ALA A 64 -6.01 -6.00 -3.76
N LYS A 65 -6.13 -7.34 -3.73
CA LYS A 65 -7.16 -8.06 -2.93
C LYS A 65 -7.00 -7.82 -1.43
N GLU A 66 -5.77 -7.88 -0.92
CA GLU A 66 -5.50 -7.66 0.51
C GLU A 66 -5.67 -6.18 0.89
N ALA A 67 -5.26 -5.24 0.04
CA ALA A 67 -5.50 -3.81 0.25
C ALA A 67 -7.01 -3.53 0.34
N GLU A 68 -7.82 -4.10 -0.57
CA GLU A 68 -9.28 -3.99 -0.51
C GLU A 68 -9.84 -4.48 0.82
N LYS A 69 -9.38 -5.65 1.28
CA LYS A 69 -9.80 -6.23 2.57
C LYS A 69 -9.48 -5.29 3.73
N ILE A 70 -8.22 -4.84 3.84
CA ILE A 70 -7.76 -3.94 4.91
C ILE A 70 -8.58 -2.64 4.91
N LEU A 71 -8.81 -2.04 3.74
CA LEU A 71 -9.51 -0.75 3.65
C LEU A 71 -11.01 -0.88 3.96
N LYS A 72 -11.65 -2.00 3.59
CA LYS A 72 -13.03 -2.31 3.99
C LYS A 72 -13.15 -2.45 5.51
N GLU A 73 -12.21 -3.13 6.16
CA GLU A 73 -12.18 -3.26 7.64
C GLU A 73 -12.04 -1.90 8.32
N LEU A 74 -11.30 -0.97 7.69
CA LEU A 74 -11.14 0.41 8.14
C LEU A 74 -12.31 1.34 7.74
N LYS A 75 -13.34 0.82 7.08
CA LYS A 75 -14.52 1.57 6.60
C LYS A 75 -14.16 2.75 5.67
N VAL A 76 -13.12 2.59 4.86
CA VAL A 76 -12.74 3.57 3.83
C VAL A 76 -13.78 3.60 2.71
N GLU A 77 -14.01 4.76 2.12
CA GLU A 77 -14.98 4.92 1.04
C GLU A 77 -14.65 4.04 -0.17
N LYS A 78 -15.66 3.40 -0.76
CA LYS A 78 -15.50 2.49 -1.91
C LYS A 78 -14.75 3.15 -3.07
N ALA A 79 -14.99 4.44 -3.35
CA ALA A 79 -14.32 5.15 -4.42
C ALA A 79 -12.79 5.23 -4.22
N ILE A 80 -12.35 5.44 -2.98
CA ILE A 80 -10.92 5.44 -2.61
C ILE A 80 -10.34 4.03 -2.74
N ILE A 81 -11.08 3.01 -2.28
CA ILE A 81 -10.67 1.61 -2.36
C ILE A 81 -10.38 1.19 -3.80
N GLU A 82 -11.29 1.49 -4.74
CA GLU A 82 -11.08 1.12 -6.15
C GLU A 82 -9.87 1.85 -6.74
N LYS A 83 -9.69 3.14 -6.44
CA LYS A 83 -8.51 3.89 -6.89
C LYS A 83 -7.21 3.34 -6.34
N VAL A 84 -7.19 2.90 -5.09
CA VAL A 84 -6.02 2.26 -4.49
C VAL A 84 -5.71 0.94 -5.18
N LYS A 85 -6.72 0.10 -5.42
CA LYS A 85 -6.54 -1.18 -6.13
C LYS A 85 -5.97 -0.98 -7.52
N GLU A 86 -6.50 -0.03 -8.28
CA GLU A 86 -5.99 0.36 -9.61
C GLU A 86 -4.52 0.84 -9.57
N CYS A 87 -4.04 1.36 -8.44
CA CYS A 87 -2.65 1.78 -8.30
C CYS A 87 -1.70 0.64 -7.91
N ILE A 88 -2.22 -0.45 -7.34
CA ILE A 88 -1.42 -1.60 -6.84
C ILE A 88 -1.26 -2.67 -7.93
N PHE A 89 -2.27 -2.82 -8.78
CA PHE A 89 -2.27 -3.75 -9.93
C PHE A 89 -1.64 -3.12 -11.17
#